data_AF-A0A2W6CWL5-F1
#
_entry.id   AF-A0A2W6CWL5-F1
#
_cell.length_a   1.000
_cell.length_b   1.000
_cell.length_c   1.000
_cell.angle_alpha   90.00
_cell.angle_beta   90.00
_cell.angle_gamma   90.00
#
_symmetry.space_group_name_H-M   'P 1'
#
loop_
_entity.id
_entity.type
_entity.pdbx_description
1 polymer ?
#
loop_
_entity_poly.entity_id
_entity_poly.type
_entity_poly.pdbx_seq_one_letter_code
_entity_poly.pdbx_strand_id
1 'polypeptide(L)'
;MSEVRQAWPGRRLPEQLLAAWASTREANLFEDVEYGQWGLVLLSPTASAQRTAEELHERPDAYQAGDLVIGKFIGDQDLLVLAGGQGQVGQVLVALPLDDRADWDVVAQDLCEFLEIYFQHAGTKFWERPAN
;
A
#
# COMPACT_ATOMS: atom_id res chain seq x y z
N MET A 1 14.47 20.16 -3.80
CA MET A 1 13.89 19.45 -2.64
C MET A 1 13.36 18.11 -3.14
N SER A 2 13.55 17.01 -2.42
CA SER A 2 13.06 15.69 -2.90
C SER A 2 11.53 15.66 -2.87
N GLU A 3 10.91 15.05 -3.88
CA GLU A 3 9.44 14.92 -4.01
C GLU A 3 8.79 14.38 -2.72
N VAL A 4 9.40 13.36 -2.11
CA VAL A 4 8.97 12.79 -0.84
C VAL A 4 8.84 13.84 0.27
N ARG A 5 9.79 14.77 0.39
CA ARG A 5 9.74 15.83 1.41
C ARG A 5 8.65 16.86 1.14
N GLN A 6 8.29 17.06 -0.13
CA GLN A 6 7.20 17.94 -0.52
C GLN A 6 5.84 17.28 -0.26
N ALA A 7 5.70 15.99 -0.59
CA ALA A 7 4.48 15.22 -0.39
C ALA A 7 4.20 14.91 1.08
N TRP A 8 5.26 14.64 1.86
CA TRP A 8 5.17 14.24 3.27
C TRP A 8 5.99 15.17 4.18
N PRO A 9 5.60 16.45 4.31
CA PRO A 9 6.39 17.43 5.05
C PRO A 9 6.45 17.08 6.55
N GLY A 10 7.67 16.93 7.07
CA GLY A 10 7.89 16.68 8.51
C GLY A 10 7.49 15.29 9.01
N ARG A 11 7.00 14.40 8.14
CA ARG A 11 6.61 13.03 8.51
C ARG A 11 7.81 12.08 8.42
N ARG A 12 7.96 11.20 9.41
CA ARG A 12 8.88 10.06 9.31
C ARG A 12 8.19 8.91 8.60
N LEU A 13 8.80 8.45 7.51
CA LEU A 13 8.30 7.36 6.67
C LEU A 13 9.19 6.13 6.86
N PRO A 14 8.65 4.91 6.71
CA PRO A 14 9.45 3.69 6.79
C PRO A 14 10.60 3.68 5.77
N GLU A 15 11.78 3.19 6.15
CA GLU A 15 12.96 3.17 5.28
C GLU A 15 12.73 2.34 4.00
N GLN A 16 12.01 1.24 4.10
CA GLN A 16 11.66 0.38 2.95
C GLN A 16 10.83 1.15 1.90
N LEU A 17 9.87 1.98 2.34
CA LEU A 17 9.06 2.80 1.44
C LEU A 17 9.90 3.90 0.77
N LEU A 18 10.81 4.53 1.53
CA LEU A 18 11.75 5.50 0.98
C LEU A 18 12.69 4.86 -0.04
N ALA A 19 13.19 3.65 0.23
CA ALA A 19 14.03 2.90 -0.68
C ALA A 19 13.27 2.51 -1.96
N ALA A 20 12.01 2.08 -1.83
CA ALA A 20 11.14 1.77 -2.96
C ALA A 20 10.99 3.01 -3.86
N TRP A 21 10.59 4.16 -3.31
CA TRP A 21 10.44 5.40 -4.09
C TRP A 21 11.75 5.95 -4.66
N ALA A 22 12.88 5.72 -3.99
CA ALA A 22 14.20 6.11 -4.51
C ALA A 22 14.63 5.24 -5.70
N SER A 23 14.32 3.95 -5.66
CA SER A 23 14.58 3.01 -6.76
C SER A 23 13.60 3.23 -7.92
N THR A 24 12.32 3.39 -7.60
CA THR A 24 11.25 3.47 -8.58
C THR A 24 10.16 4.37 -8.04
N ARG A 25 9.98 5.54 -8.68
CA ARG A 25 9.02 6.55 -8.24
C ARG A 25 7.60 5.97 -8.10
N GLU A 26 7.17 5.16 -9.05
CA GLU A 26 5.89 4.45 -9.12
C GLU A 26 6.07 3.20 -9.96
N ALA A 27 5.27 2.15 -9.75
CA ALA A 27 5.42 0.89 -10.48
C ALA A 27 4.09 0.21 -10.72
N ASN A 28 3.92 -0.38 -11.91
CA ASN A 28 2.85 -1.33 -12.19
C ASN A 28 3.42 -2.74 -12.04
N LEU A 29 2.81 -3.54 -11.17
CA LEU A 29 3.26 -4.88 -10.81
C LEU A 29 2.20 -5.89 -11.23
N PHE A 30 2.63 -6.90 -11.99
CA PHE A 30 1.75 -7.99 -12.47
C PHE A 30 0.50 -7.48 -13.19
N GLU A 31 0.65 -6.37 -13.94
CA GLU A 31 -0.42 -5.88 -14.79
C GLU A 31 -0.67 -6.87 -15.92
N ASP A 32 -1.89 -7.39 -16.01
CA ASP A 32 -2.28 -8.24 -17.13
C ASP A 32 -2.20 -7.45 -18.44
N VAL A 33 -1.46 -7.99 -19.41
CA VAL A 33 -1.23 -7.36 -20.72
C VAL A 33 -2.40 -7.57 -21.69
N GLU A 34 -3.29 -8.53 -21.44
CA GLU A 34 -4.44 -8.79 -22.32
C GLU A 34 -5.62 -7.86 -22.01
N TYR A 35 -5.98 -7.69 -20.73
CA TYR A 35 -7.15 -6.92 -20.34
C TYR A 35 -6.85 -5.71 -19.46
N GLY A 36 -5.66 -5.62 -18.83
CA GLY A 36 -5.32 -4.53 -17.91
C GLY A 36 -6.24 -4.45 -16.69
N GLN A 37 -6.83 -5.58 -16.28
CA GLN A 37 -7.85 -5.66 -15.24
C GLN A 37 -7.32 -6.20 -13.91
N TRP A 38 -6.04 -6.54 -13.85
CA TRP A 38 -5.43 -7.15 -12.67
C TRP A 38 -4.02 -6.63 -12.49
N GLY A 39 -3.53 -6.66 -11.25
CA GLY A 39 -2.22 -6.17 -10.86
C GLY A 39 -2.31 -5.15 -9.72
N LEU A 40 -1.18 -4.52 -9.46
CA LEU A 40 -1.01 -3.54 -8.39
C LEU A 40 -0.24 -2.34 -8.93
N VAL A 41 -0.73 -1.14 -8.67
CA VAL A 41 0.01 0.09 -8.91
C VAL A 41 0.56 0.59 -7.58
N LEU A 42 1.88 0.58 -7.43
CA LEU A 42 2.56 1.31 -6.37
C LEU A 42 2.55 2.81 -6.69
N LEU A 43 1.98 3.60 -5.80
CA LEU A 43 1.79 5.03 -5.98
C LEU A 43 3.09 5.79 -5.81
N SER A 44 3.21 6.89 -6.55
CA SER A 44 4.26 7.89 -6.30
C SER A 44 4.13 8.55 -4.93
N PRO A 45 5.19 9.17 -4.38
CA PRO A 45 5.10 9.83 -3.08
C PRO A 45 3.96 10.84 -3.00
N THR A 46 3.77 11.61 -4.09
CA THR A 46 2.71 12.62 -4.19
C THR A 46 1.33 11.97 -4.25
N ALA A 47 1.13 10.97 -5.11
CA ALA A 47 -0.15 10.28 -5.24
C ALA A 47 -0.53 9.52 -3.96
N SER A 48 0.45 8.90 -3.30
CA SER A 48 0.30 8.24 -1.99
C SER A 48 -0.17 9.24 -0.93
N ALA A 49 0.43 10.43 -0.85
CA ALA A 49 0.02 11.47 0.09
C ALA A 49 -1.41 11.96 -0.16
N GLN A 50 -1.74 12.23 -1.43
CA GLN A 50 -3.09 12.65 -1.83
C GLN A 50 -4.12 11.58 -1.47
N ARG A 51 -3.89 10.34 -1.89
CA ARG A 51 -4.81 9.23 -1.64
C ARG A 51 -5.00 8.94 -0.15
N THR A 52 -3.92 9.00 0.63
CA THR A 52 -4.00 8.84 2.09
C THR A 52 -4.84 9.94 2.73
N ALA A 53 -4.69 11.20 2.29
CA ALA A 53 -5.47 12.32 2.81
C ALA A 53 -6.96 12.22 2.43
N GLU A 54 -7.26 11.78 1.21
CA GLU A 54 -8.63 11.50 0.75
C GLU A 54 -9.29 10.43 1.62
N GLU A 55 -8.64 9.29 1.81
CA GLU A 55 -9.20 8.18 2.59
C GLU A 55 -9.40 8.53 4.06
N LEU A 56 -8.45 9.26 4.67
CA LEU A 56 -8.61 9.79 6.03
C LEU A 56 -9.77 10.79 6.14
N HIS A 57 -10.10 11.50 5.07
CA HIS A 57 -11.21 12.46 5.05
C HIS A 57 -12.56 11.79 4.79
N GLU A 58 -12.61 10.84 3.85
CA GLU A 58 -13.83 10.15 3.42
C GLU A 58 -14.24 9.04 4.40
N ARG A 59 -13.26 8.34 4.98
CA ARG A 59 -13.48 7.20 5.88
C ARG A 59 -12.65 7.32 7.18
N PRO A 60 -12.82 8.41 7.96
CA PRO A 60 -12.02 8.67 9.15
C PRO A 60 -12.11 7.58 10.23
N ASP A 61 -13.20 6.81 10.25
CA ASP A 61 -13.40 5.72 11.21
C ASP A 61 -12.65 4.43 10.80
N ALA A 62 -12.35 4.25 9.51
CA ALA A 62 -11.64 3.07 8.99
C ALA A 62 -10.11 3.26 8.97
N TYR A 63 -9.63 4.49 8.77
CA TYR A 63 -8.20 4.80 8.68
C TYR A 63 -7.65 5.43 9.96
N GLN A 64 -6.43 5.06 10.32
CA GLN A 64 -5.69 5.65 11.43
C GLN A 64 -4.73 6.72 10.93
N ALA A 65 -4.45 7.75 11.73
CA ALA A 65 -3.57 8.86 11.34
C ALA A 65 -2.14 8.43 10.92
N GLY A 66 -1.69 7.26 11.37
CA GLY A 66 -0.41 6.67 10.99
C GLY A 66 -0.41 6.02 9.61
N ASP A 67 -1.56 5.60 9.11
CA ASP A 67 -1.65 4.82 7.88
C ASP A 67 -1.15 5.59 6.66
N LEU A 68 -0.63 4.83 5.70
CA LEU A 68 -0.14 5.32 4.42
C LEU A 68 -0.73 4.44 3.32
N VAL A 69 -1.54 5.02 2.44
CA VAL A 69 -1.96 4.35 1.21
C VAL A 69 -0.80 4.40 0.23
N ILE A 70 -0.21 3.25 -0.10
CA ILE A 70 0.98 3.15 -0.94
C ILE A 70 0.73 2.49 -2.29
N GLY A 71 -0.44 1.85 -2.45
CA GLY A 71 -0.79 1.20 -3.71
C GLY A 71 -2.29 1.13 -3.91
N LYS A 72 -2.67 0.85 -5.15
CA LYS A 72 -4.05 0.54 -5.55
C LYS A 72 -4.04 -0.71 -6.40
N PHE A 73 -4.97 -1.62 -6.13
CA PHE A 73 -5.13 -2.78 -6.98
C PHE A 73 -5.91 -2.40 -8.24
N ILE A 74 -5.61 -3.08 -9.34
CA ILE A 74 -6.24 -2.84 -10.65
C ILE A 74 -7.48 -3.74 -10.73
N GLY A 75 -8.58 -3.20 -11.25
CA GLY A 75 -9.83 -3.94 -11.46
C GLY A 75 -10.86 -3.79 -10.35
N ASP A 76 -10.41 -3.46 -9.13
CA ASP A 76 -11.26 -3.17 -7.97
C ASP A 76 -10.85 -1.86 -7.29
N GLN A 77 -11.52 -1.54 -6.18
CA GLN A 77 -11.28 -0.32 -5.41
C GLN A 77 -10.40 -0.59 -4.18
N ASP A 78 -9.74 -1.74 -4.13
CA ASP A 78 -8.93 -2.14 -2.98
C ASP A 78 -7.63 -1.34 -2.96
N LEU A 79 -7.19 -0.98 -1.76
CA LEU A 79 -5.97 -0.21 -1.55
C LEU A 79 -4.94 -1.02 -0.77
N LEU A 80 -3.68 -0.79 -1.10
CA LEU A 80 -2.56 -1.31 -0.34
C LEU A 80 -2.13 -0.27 0.69
N VAL A 81 -2.21 -0.63 1.97
CA VAL A 81 -1.98 0.28 3.09
C VAL A 81 -0.81 -0.22 3.94
N LEU A 82 0.13 0.67 4.24
CA LEU A 82 1.09 0.44 5.33
C LEU A 82 0.49 0.96 6.63
N ALA A 83 0.14 0.03 7.51
CA ALA A 83 -0.39 0.30 8.84
C ALA A 83 0.75 0.55 9.83
N GLY A 84 0.90 1.80 10.25
CA GLY A 84 1.89 2.15 11.28
C GLY A 84 2.25 3.62 11.29
N GLY A 85 2.53 4.18 12.47
CA GLY A 85 2.86 5.60 12.65
C GLY A 85 4.32 5.84 13.06
N GLN A 86 4.85 7.00 12.67
CA GLN A 86 6.14 7.57 13.14
C GLN A 86 7.43 6.76 12.84
N GLY A 87 7.57 6.24 11.63
CA GLY A 87 8.84 5.65 11.18
C GLY A 87 9.14 4.25 11.71
N GLN A 88 8.15 3.56 12.29
CA GLN A 88 8.21 2.12 12.50
C GLN A 88 7.81 1.39 11.22
N VAL A 89 8.33 0.17 11.08
CA VAL A 89 7.88 -0.79 10.07
C VAL A 89 6.42 -1.10 10.35
N GLY A 90 5.57 -0.87 9.34
CA GLY A 90 4.14 -1.06 9.44
C GLY A 90 3.71 -2.32 8.70
N GLN A 91 2.75 -3.05 9.28
CA GLN A 91 2.11 -4.18 8.60
C GLN A 91 1.46 -3.72 7.30
N VAL A 92 1.45 -4.58 6.30
CA VAL A 92 0.79 -4.31 5.03
C VAL A 92 -0.63 -4.88 5.10
N LEU A 93 -1.60 -4.00 4.87
CA LEU A 93 -3.03 -4.32 4.84
C LEU A 93 -3.57 -4.17 3.42
N VAL A 94 -4.59 -4.96 3.09
CA VAL A 94 -5.48 -4.71 1.95
C VAL A 94 -6.76 -4.06 2.48
N ALA A 95 -6.92 -2.77 2.18
CA ALA A 95 -8.09 -2.02 2.59
C ALA A 95 -9.23 -2.22 1.58
N LEU A 96 -10.33 -2.78 2.04
CA LEU A 96 -11.53 -3.00 1.26
C LEU A 96 -12.44 -1.75 1.31
N PRO A 97 -13.07 -1.37 0.19
CA PRO A 97 -13.80 -0.11 0.07
C PRO A 97 -15.07 -0.04 0.93
N LEU A 98 -15.68 -1.18 1.25
CA LEU A 98 -16.96 -1.25 1.97
C LEU A 98 -16.82 -1.75 3.41
N ASP A 99 -15.74 -2.46 3.73
CA ASP A 99 -15.55 -3.11 5.03
C ASP A 99 -14.76 -2.24 5.99
N ASP A 100 -15.01 -2.44 7.29
CA ASP A 100 -14.31 -1.74 8.36
C ASP A 100 -12.88 -2.26 8.52
N ARG A 101 -12.03 -1.47 9.20
CA ARG A 101 -10.62 -1.81 9.42
C ARG A 101 -10.41 -3.20 10.02
N ALA A 102 -11.32 -3.64 10.88
CA ALA A 102 -11.23 -4.93 11.57
C ALA A 102 -11.27 -6.12 10.60
N ASP A 103 -11.85 -5.92 9.41
CA ASP A 103 -12.03 -6.93 8.37
C ASP A 103 -10.95 -6.83 7.27
N TRP A 104 -10.02 -5.86 7.36
CA TRP A 104 -8.94 -5.74 6.39
C TRP A 104 -7.89 -6.82 6.60
N ASP A 105 -7.49 -7.47 5.51
CA ASP A 105 -6.52 -8.55 5.56
C ASP A 105 -5.10 -8.03 5.81
N VAL A 106 -4.45 -8.58 6.83
CA VAL A 106 -3.01 -8.42 7.06
C VAL A 106 -2.27 -9.38 6.13
N VAL A 107 -1.79 -8.83 5.03
CA VAL A 107 -1.10 -9.61 4.00
C VAL A 107 0.38 -9.82 4.36
N ALA A 108 1.10 -8.82 4.89
CA ALA A 108 2.50 -8.97 5.28
C ALA A 108 2.86 -8.15 6.53
N GLN A 109 4.00 -8.45 7.16
CA GLN A 109 4.54 -7.67 8.28
C GLN A 109 5.24 -6.39 7.80
N ASP A 110 5.74 -6.37 6.57
CA ASP A 110 6.36 -5.20 5.97
C ASP A 110 6.30 -5.19 4.43
N LEU A 111 6.76 -4.09 3.83
CA LEU A 111 6.67 -3.89 2.38
C LEU A 111 7.57 -4.85 1.60
N CYS A 112 8.74 -5.19 2.14
CA CYS A 112 9.65 -6.11 1.49
C CYS A 112 9.04 -7.51 1.43
N GLU A 113 8.55 -8.02 2.56
CA GLU A 113 7.84 -9.30 2.66
C GLU A 113 6.63 -9.32 1.72
N PHE A 114 5.84 -8.25 1.69
CA PHE A 114 4.71 -8.15 0.75
C PHE A 114 5.15 -8.31 -0.70
N LEU A 115 6.18 -7.58 -1.14
CA LEU A 115 6.64 -7.64 -2.54
C LEU A 115 7.21 -9.02 -2.89
N GLU A 116 7.90 -9.67 -1.96
CA GLU A 116 8.41 -11.03 -2.14
C GLU A 116 7.26 -12.04 -2.30
N ILE A 117 6.27 -12.00 -1.40
CA ILE A 117 5.12 -12.91 -1.46
C ILE A 117 4.29 -12.64 -2.71
N TYR A 118 4.01 -11.37 -3.01
CA TYR A 118 3.25 -10.96 -4.19
C TYR A 118 3.92 -11.44 -5.48
N PHE A 119 5.26 -11.41 -5.53
CA PHE A 119 6.03 -11.93 -6.66
C PHE A 119 5.96 -13.47 -6.74
N GLN A 120 6.09 -14.17 -5.61
CA GLN A 120 6.03 -15.64 -5.56
C GLN A 120 4.65 -16.19 -5.94
N HIS A 121 3.58 -15.46 -5.63
CA HIS A 121 2.20 -15.82 -5.96
C HIS A 121 1.71 -15.18 -7.26
N ALA A 122 2.63 -14.75 -8.12
CA ALA A 122 2.36 -14.20 -9.46
C ALA A 122 1.32 -13.08 -9.49
N GLY A 123 1.21 -12.27 -8.43
CA GLY A 123 0.26 -11.16 -8.34
C GLY A 123 -1.05 -11.47 -7.60
N THR A 124 -1.20 -12.64 -7.01
CA THR A 124 -2.42 -12.99 -6.25
C THR A 124 -2.49 -12.21 -4.93
N LYS A 125 -3.61 -11.54 -4.68
CA LYS A 125 -3.83 -10.70 -3.49
C LYS A 125 -3.91 -11.48 -2.18
N PHE A 126 -4.54 -12.64 -2.23
CA PHE A 126 -4.77 -13.51 -1.09
C PHE A 126 -4.02 -14.82 -1.32
N TRP A 127 -3.19 -15.19 -0.36
CA TRP A 127 -2.48 -16.46 -0.36
C TRP A 127 -2.94 -17.30 0.82
N GLU A 128 -3.17 -18.59 0.57
CA GLU A 128 -3.48 -19.54 1.63
C GLU A 128 -2.31 -19.57 2.63
N ARG A 129 -2.56 -19.17 3.87
CA ARG A 129 -1.63 -19.50 4.97
C ARG A 129 -1.75 -21.00 5.22
N PRO A 130 -0.63 -21.76 5.33
CA PRO A 130 -0.73 -23.15 5.76
C PRO A 130 -1.45 -23.18 7.11
N ALA A 131 -2.49 -24.02 7.19
CA ALA A 131 -3.21 -24.24 8.45
C ALA A 131 -2.20 -24.74 9.49
N ASN A 132 -2.10 -24.01 10.59
CA ASN A 132 -1.25 -24.36 11.73
C ASN A 132 -1.85 -25.53 12.51
#